data_AF-A0A8I1DT52-F1
#
_entry.id   AF-A0A8I1DT52-F1
#
_cell.length_a   1.000
_cell.length_b   1.000
_cell.length_c   1.000
_cell.angle_alpha   90.00
_cell.angle_beta   90.00
_cell.angle_gamma   90.00
#
_symmetry.space_group_name_H-M   'P 1'
#
loop_
_entity.id
_entity.type
_entity.pdbx_description
1 polymer ?
#
loop_
_entity_poly.entity_id
_entity_poly.type
_entity_poly.pdbx_seq_one_letter_code
_entity_poly.pdbx_strand_id
1 'polypeptide(L)'
;AKGLPGQTGGGNRLLVRHYRYDASGQLTNINDTRRGQLAYRYDPVGRLLEAQSRLGLETFDFDPASNLIDPAEQREAERQHMPRIKA
;
A
#
# COMPACT_ATOMS: atom_id res chain seq x y z
N ALA A 1 -21.89 -49.86 21.46
CA ALA A 1 -21.87 -48.38 21.58
C ALA A 1 -20.42 -47.92 21.46
N LYS A 2 -20.07 -47.19 20.38
CA LYS A 2 -18.68 -46.78 20.12
C LYS A 2 -18.68 -45.31 19.66
N GLY A 3 -18.18 -44.44 20.55
CA GLY A 3 -17.49 -43.16 20.32
C GLY A 3 -18.13 -42.08 19.43
N LEU A 4 -18.37 -40.90 20.00
CA LEU A 4 -18.71 -39.65 19.31
C LEU A 4 -17.65 -39.21 18.28
N PRO A 5 -18.02 -38.46 17.23
CA PRO A 5 -17.06 -37.87 16.30
C PRO A 5 -16.21 -36.80 17.02
N GLY A 6 -14.91 -37.05 17.07
CA GLY A 6 -13.93 -36.06 17.51
C GLY A 6 -13.93 -34.86 16.58
N GLN A 7 -14.21 -33.69 17.15
CA GLN A 7 -13.82 -32.41 16.58
C GLN A 7 -12.31 -32.38 16.39
N THR A 8 -11.81 -32.40 15.15
CA THR A 8 -10.45 -31.95 14.85
C THR A 8 -10.52 -30.47 14.51
N GLY A 9 -10.38 -29.65 15.54
CA GLY A 9 -10.09 -28.23 15.37
C GLY A 9 -8.71 -28.00 14.76
N GLY A 10 -8.55 -26.84 14.11
CA GLY A 10 -7.27 -26.13 14.09
C GLY A 10 -6.23 -26.55 13.05
N GLY A 11 -6.62 -26.81 11.80
CA GLY A 11 -5.66 -26.89 10.69
C GLY A 11 -5.13 -25.50 10.31
N ASN A 12 -4.04 -25.09 10.94
CA ASN A 12 -3.22 -23.89 10.72
C ASN A 12 -3.47 -23.17 9.39
N ARG A 13 -4.16 -22.01 9.42
CA ARG A 13 -4.39 -21.16 8.24
C ARG A 13 -3.04 -20.60 7.79
N LEU A 14 -2.39 -21.31 6.87
CA LEU A 14 -1.12 -20.92 6.28
C LEU A 14 -1.22 -19.48 5.76
N LEU A 15 -0.33 -18.63 6.26
CA LEU A 15 -0.13 -17.31 5.68
C LEU A 15 0.50 -17.52 4.30
N VAL A 16 -0.27 -17.28 3.23
CA VAL A 16 0.20 -17.39 1.84
C VAL A 16 0.22 -15.99 1.25
N ARG A 17 1.30 -15.69 0.51
CA ARG A 17 1.50 -14.42 -0.18
C ARG A 17 1.94 -14.69 -1.61
N HIS A 18 1.22 -14.11 -2.57
CA HIS A 18 1.64 -14.06 -3.96
C HIS A 18 2.12 -12.65 -4.30
N TYR A 19 3.30 -12.55 -4.87
CA TYR A 19 3.95 -11.29 -5.24
C TYR A 19 3.89 -11.11 -6.75
N ARG A 20 3.66 -9.88 -7.21
CA ARG A 20 3.77 -9.52 -8.63
C ARG A 20 4.72 -8.35 -8.78
N TYR A 21 5.52 -8.40 -9.82
CA TYR A 21 6.53 -7.41 -10.12
C TYR A 21 6.31 -6.86 -11.54
N ASP A 22 6.68 -5.61 -11.77
CA ASP A 22 6.77 -5.06 -13.12
C ASP A 22 8.07 -5.50 -13.81
N ALA A 23 8.27 -5.04 -15.06
CA ALA A 23 9.46 -5.36 -15.85
C ALA A 23 10.77 -4.81 -15.25
N SER A 24 10.68 -3.79 -14.40
CA SER A 24 11.81 -3.18 -13.68
C SER A 24 12.09 -3.88 -12.34
N GLY A 25 11.30 -4.91 -11.99
CA GLY A 25 11.45 -5.66 -10.73
C GLY A 25 10.78 -4.98 -9.53
N GLN A 26 9.96 -3.96 -9.73
CA GLN A 26 9.27 -3.27 -8.63
C GLN A 26 8.02 -4.04 -8.21
N LEU A 27 7.78 -4.16 -6.90
CA LEU A 27 6.66 -4.92 -6.35
C LEU A 27 5.34 -4.18 -6.57
N THR A 28 4.50 -4.62 -7.49
CA THR A 28 3.24 -3.94 -7.83
C THR A 28 2.03 -4.50 -7.09
N ASN A 29 2.09 -5.75 -6.61
CA ASN A 29 0.97 -6.38 -5.94
C ASN A 29 1.40 -7.45 -4.93
N ILE A 30 0.69 -7.53 -3.81
CA ILE A 30 0.71 -8.69 -2.91
C ILE A 30 -0.72 -9.18 -2.75
N ASN A 31 -0.97 -10.46 -2.99
CA ASN A 31 -2.19 -11.13 -2.54
C ASN A 31 -1.88 -11.94 -1.27
N ASP A 32 -2.28 -11.42 -0.11
CA ASP A 32 -2.04 -11.99 1.22
C ASP A 32 -3.33 -12.61 1.78
N THR A 33 -3.27 -13.87 2.24
CA THR A 33 -4.48 -14.59 2.73
C THR A 33 -5.09 -14.02 4.01
N ARG A 34 -4.38 -13.12 4.71
CA ARG A 34 -4.83 -12.45 5.93
C ARG A 34 -5.14 -10.97 5.70
N ARG A 35 -4.29 -10.26 4.95
CA ARG A 35 -4.42 -8.81 4.70
C ARG A 35 -5.20 -8.48 3.42
N GLY A 36 -5.42 -9.47 2.57
CA GLY A 36 -6.01 -9.29 1.24
C GLY A 36 -5.00 -8.71 0.24
N GLN A 37 -5.52 -8.01 -0.76
CA GLN A 37 -4.72 -7.41 -1.81
C GLN A 37 -4.07 -6.10 -1.32
N LEU A 38 -2.78 -5.96 -1.62
CA LEU A 38 -2.02 -4.73 -1.54
C LEU A 38 -1.57 -4.36 -2.95
N ALA A 39 -1.61 -3.09 -3.31
CA ALA A 39 -1.12 -2.59 -4.59
C ALA A 39 -0.20 -1.39 -4.38
N TYR A 40 0.83 -1.29 -5.21
CA TYR A 40 1.84 -0.25 -5.10
C TYR A 40 2.08 0.41 -6.45
N ARG A 41 2.40 1.71 -6.43
CA ARG A 41 2.82 2.46 -7.61
C ARG A 41 4.10 3.22 -7.31
N TYR A 42 4.93 3.35 -8.33
CA TYR A 42 6.24 3.97 -8.24
C TYR A 42 6.39 5.05 -9.30
N ASP A 43 7.26 6.01 -9.03
CA ASP A 43 7.75 6.94 -10.04
C ASP A 43 8.85 6.29 -10.92
N PRO A 44 9.29 6.95 -12.00
CA PRO A 44 10.28 6.38 -12.92
C PRO A 44 11.66 6.09 -12.30
N VAL A 45 11.99 6.68 -11.15
CA VAL A 45 13.27 6.46 -10.45
C VAL A 45 13.13 5.47 -9.29
N GLY A 46 11.94 4.89 -9.11
CA GLY A 46 11.69 3.79 -8.18
C GLY A 46 11.20 4.19 -6.80
N ARG A 47 10.76 5.43 -6.62
CA ARG A 47 10.20 5.90 -5.33
C ARG A 47 8.71 5.54 -5.25
N LEU A 48 8.27 5.06 -4.09
CA LEU A 48 6.89 4.64 -3.86
C LEU A 48 5.97 5.86 -3.84
N LEU A 49 5.01 5.95 -4.76
CA LEU A 49 4.01 7.02 -4.82
C LEU A 49 2.72 6.67 -4.09
N GLU A 50 2.28 5.41 -4.18
CA GLU A 50 1.00 4.98 -3.62
C GLU A 50 1.10 3.58 -3.02
N ALA A 51 0.49 3.39 -1.86
CA ALA A 51 0.23 2.08 -1.26
C ALA A 51 -1.26 1.93 -0.96
N GLN A 52 -1.93 1.04 -1.69
CA GLN A 52 -3.34 0.74 -1.50
C GLN A 52 -3.49 -0.53 -0.67
N SER A 53 -4.29 -0.48 0.39
CA SER A 53 -4.70 -1.63 1.19
C SER A 53 -6.20 -1.60 1.48
N ARG A 54 -6.70 -2.56 2.26
CA ARG A 54 -8.07 -2.54 2.78
C ARG A 54 -8.33 -1.44 3.80
N LEU A 55 -7.27 -0.88 4.39
CA LEU A 55 -7.36 0.19 5.37
C LEU A 55 -7.45 1.57 4.72
N GLY A 56 -7.08 1.69 3.44
CA GLY A 56 -7.08 2.94 2.71
C GLY A 56 -5.94 3.04 1.72
N LEU A 57 -5.86 4.21 1.09
CA LEU A 57 -4.78 4.64 0.21
C LEU A 57 -3.82 5.52 1.02
N GLU A 58 -2.54 5.20 0.96
CA GLU A 58 -1.46 6.06 1.40
C GLU A 58 -0.75 6.61 0.16
N THR A 59 -0.52 7.93 0.13
CA THR A 59 0.18 8.62 -0.96
C THR A 59 1.45 9.26 -0.42
N PHE A 60 2.50 9.30 -1.24
CA PHE A 60 3.81 9.82 -0.88
C PHE A 60 4.30 10.77 -1.97
N ASP A 61 4.86 11.90 -1.53
CA ASP A 61 5.43 12.91 -2.39
C ASP A 61 6.87 13.19 -1.98
N PHE A 62 7.69 13.54 -2.96
CA PHE A 62 9.11 13.73 -2.75
C PHE A 62 9.60 15.00 -3.42
N ASP A 63 10.55 15.67 -2.77
CA ASP A 63 11.29 16.76 -3.40
C ASP A 63 12.30 16.21 -4.45
N PRO A 64 12.93 17.08 -5.25
CA PRO A 64 13.94 16.66 -6.23
C PRO A 64 15.20 16.04 -5.61
N ALA A 65 15.47 16.28 -4.33
CA ALA A 65 16.57 15.65 -3.58
C ALA A 65 16.16 14.29 -3.00
N SER A 66 14.94 13.82 -3.27
CA SER A 66 14.37 12.56 -2.82
C SER A 66 14.05 12.49 -1.31
N ASN A 67 13.88 13.65 -0.67
CA ASN A 67 13.29 13.70 0.67
C ASN A 67 11.77 13.54 0.57
N LEU A 68 11.18 12.82 1.53
CA LEU A 68 9.73 12.69 1.66
C LEU A 68 9.16 14.03 2.15
N ILE A 69 8.13 14.53 1.46
CA ILE A 69 7.40 15.74 1.87
C ILE A 69 6.33 15.31 2.89
N ASP A 70 6.28 16.00 4.04
CA ASP A 70 5.22 15.75 5.02
C ASP A 70 3.85 16.11 4.39
N PRO A 71 2.82 15.25 4.47
CA PRO A 71 1.48 15.58 3.99
C PRO A 71 0.93 16.92 4.52
N ALA A 72 1.35 17.38 5.70
CA ALA A 72 1.01 18.70 6.23
C ALA A 72 1.71 19.83 5.46
N GLU A 73 3.01 19.67 5.19
CA GLU A 73 3.80 20.59 4.36
C GLU A 73 3.29 20.61 2.92
N GLN A 74 2.91 19.47 2.36
CA GLN A 74 2.29 19.32 1.04
C GLN A 74 1.01 20.15 0.93
N ARG A 75 0.10 20.02 1.91
CA ARG A 75 -1.15 20.81 1.95
C ARG A 75 -0.90 22.30 2.09
N GLU A 76 0.13 22.70 2.81
CA GLU A 76 0.51 24.10 2.94
C GLU A 76 1.13 24.65 1.64
N ALA A 77 2.01 23.88 1.00
CA ALA A 77 2.56 24.20 -0.31
C ALA A 77 1.43 24.35 -1.35
N GLU A 78 0.49 23.42 -1.43
CA GLU A 78 -0.68 23.52 -2.33
C GLU A 78 -1.52 24.77 -2.06
N ARG A 79 -1.77 25.11 -0.78
CA ARG A 79 -2.47 26.34 -0.40
C ARG A 79 -1.75 27.61 -0.83
N GLN A 80 -0.42 27.59 -0.82
CA GLN A 80 0.40 28.74 -1.21
C GLN A 80 0.57 28.85 -2.73
N HIS A 81 0.57 27.72 -3.46
CA HIS A 81 0.76 27.66 -4.92
C HIS A 81 -0.54 27.84 -5.73
N MET A 82 -1.72 27.77 -5.10
CA MET A 82 -2.98 28.09 -5.78
C MET A 82 -3.02 29.60 -6.08
N PRO A 83 -3.24 30.04 -7.34
CA PRO A 83 -3.36 31.45 -7.65
C PRO A 83 -4.56 31.99 -6.87
N ARG A 84 -4.32 32.96 -5.99
CA ARG A 84 -5.42 33.68 -5.34
C ARG A 84 -6.18 34.38 -6.47
N ILE A 85 -7.35 33.84 -6.82
CA ILE A 85 -8.30 34.53 -7.68
C ILE A 85 -8.62 35.83 -6.94
N LYS A 86 -8.08 36.95 -7.42
CA LYS A 86 -8.42 38.27 -6.89
C LYS A 86 -9.85 38.55 -7.33
N ALA A 87 -10.72 38.81 -6.36
CA ALA A 87 -12.05 39.37 -6.59
C ALA A 87 -11.94 40.84 -7.04
#